data_AF-A0A9E8RUT3-F1
#
_entry.id   AF-A0A9E8RUT3-F1
#
_cell.length_a   1.000
_cell.length_b   1.000
_cell.length_c   1.000
_cell.angle_alpha   90.00
_cell.angle_beta   90.00
_cell.angle_gamma   90.00
#
_symmetry.space_group_name_H-M   'P 1'
#
loop_
_entity.id
_entity.type
_entity.pdbx_description
1 polymer ?
#
loop_
_entity_poly.entity_id
_entity_poly.type
_entity_poly.pdbx_seq_one_letter_code
_entity_poly.pdbx_strand_id
1 'polypeptide(L)'
;MNTYYRELSELVYGRFGIDPYERVVYGYFYLTIQDYLLAVSNQDPVKNIYCLLRSFHNSDQALNYLKETISRIIEETVWGDATYTHSYQNRMKEMT
;
A
#
# COMPACT_ATOMS: atom_id res chain seq x y z
N MET A 1 -13.80 9.78 10.10
CA MET A 1 -13.46 9.25 8.76
C MET A 1 -12.06 9.72 8.42
N ASN A 2 -11.13 8.82 8.07
CA ASN A 2 -9.75 9.21 7.78
C ASN A 2 -9.69 9.98 6.44
N THR A 3 -9.61 11.32 6.53
CA THR A 3 -9.56 12.22 5.36
C THR A 3 -8.40 11.89 4.44
N TYR A 4 -7.26 11.47 5.02
CA TYR A 4 -6.08 11.15 4.24
C TYR A 4 -6.25 9.86 3.42
N TYR A 5 -6.87 8.84 4.02
CA TYR A 5 -7.25 7.63 3.27
C TYR A 5 -8.16 7.96 2.09
N ARG A 6 -9.14 8.86 2.29
CA ARG A 6 -10.05 9.28 1.21
C ARG A 6 -9.27 9.89 0.04
N GLU A 7 -8.36 10.82 0.31
CA GLU A 7 -7.53 11.46 -0.73
C GLU A 7 -6.65 10.43 -1.47
N LEU A 8 -6.03 9.49 -0.74
CA LEU A 8 -5.26 8.40 -1.34
C LEU A 8 -6.16 7.52 -2.23
N SER A 9 -7.36 7.17 -1.76
CA SER A 9 -8.30 6.33 -2.52
C SER A 9 -8.81 7.01 -3.79
N GLU A 10 -9.09 8.31 -3.74
CA GLU A 10 -9.50 9.09 -4.92
C GLU A 10 -8.36 9.17 -5.94
N LEU A 11 -7.12 9.34 -5.48
CA LEU A 11 -5.95 9.36 -6.35
C LEU A 11 -5.67 7.98 -6.98
N VAL A 12 -5.65 6.93 -6.17
CA VAL A 12 -5.23 5.59 -6.63
C VAL A 12 -6.34 4.88 -7.40
N TYR A 13 -7.56 4.86 -6.87
CA TYR A 13 -8.68 4.16 -7.50
C TYR A 13 -9.35 5.05 -8.57
N GLY A 14 -9.52 6.34 -8.27
CA GLY A 14 -10.20 7.26 -9.17
C GLY A 14 -9.31 7.72 -10.33
N ARG A 15 -8.18 8.38 -10.04
CA ARG A 15 -7.31 8.94 -11.09
C ARG A 15 -6.49 7.87 -11.81
N PHE A 16 -5.89 6.93 -11.09
CA PHE A 16 -5.05 5.90 -11.71
C PHE A 16 -5.82 4.64 -12.12
N GLY A 17 -7.09 4.48 -11.69
CA GLY A 17 -7.90 3.32 -12.07
C GLY A 17 -7.40 1.99 -11.49
N ILE A 18 -6.62 2.03 -10.41
CA ILE A 18 -6.03 0.83 -9.80
C ILE A 18 -7.09 0.13 -8.95
N ASP A 19 -7.22 -1.19 -9.09
CA ASP A 19 -8.18 -2.00 -8.35
C ASP A 19 -7.79 -2.03 -6.85
N PRO A 20 -8.68 -1.60 -5.92
CA PRO A 20 -8.42 -1.68 -4.48
C PRO A 20 -8.11 -3.10 -4.00
N TYR A 21 -8.64 -4.12 -4.68
CA TYR A 21 -8.50 -5.53 -4.31
C TYR A 21 -7.34 -6.23 -5.02
N GLU A 22 -6.57 -5.51 -5.83
CA GLU A 22 -5.37 -6.07 -6.46
C GLU A 22 -4.41 -6.56 -5.38
N ARG A 23 -4.06 -7.85 -5.46
CA ARG A 23 -3.21 -8.53 -4.49
C ARG A 23 -1.77 -8.41 -4.93
N VAL A 24 -0.93 -7.91 -4.04
CA VAL A 24 0.52 -7.97 -4.18
C VAL A 24 1.02 -9.10 -3.30
N VAL A 25 1.68 -10.07 -3.93
CA VAL A 25 2.08 -11.33 -3.31
C VAL A 25 3.59 -11.35 -3.12
N TYR A 26 4.03 -11.87 -1.97
CA TYR A 26 5.42 -12.24 -1.72
C TYR A 26 5.45 -13.55 -0.91
N GLY A 27 6.03 -14.61 -1.47
CA GLY A 27 5.96 -15.95 -0.89
C GLY A 27 4.53 -16.46 -0.76
N TYR A 28 4.14 -16.86 0.45
CA TYR A 28 2.77 -17.32 0.78
C TYR A 28 1.87 -16.19 1.34
N PHE A 29 2.36 -14.96 1.36
CA PHE A 29 1.65 -13.82 1.95
C PHE A 29 1.25 -12.81 0.90
N TYR A 30 0.16 -12.09 1.17
CA TYR A 30 -0.26 -10.98 0.33
C TYR A 30 -0.86 -9.82 1.13
N LEU A 31 -0.82 -8.65 0.51
CA LEU A 31 -1.58 -7.45 0.89
C LEU A 31 -2.31 -6.92 -0.33
N THR A 32 -3.48 -6.31 -0.12
CA THR A 32 -4.16 -5.57 -1.19
C THR A 32 -3.67 -4.12 -1.24
N ILE A 33 -3.89 -3.45 -2.37
CA ILE A 33 -3.67 -2.00 -2.47
C ILE A 33 -4.44 -1.27 -1.35
N GLN A 34 -5.68 -1.67 -1.08
CA GLN A 34 -6.48 -1.12 0.01
C GLN A 34 -5.83 -1.29 1.39
N ASP A 35 -5.29 -2.48 1.70
CA ASP A 35 -4.65 -2.75 2.99
C ASP A 35 -3.46 -1.79 3.21
N TYR A 36 -2.68 -1.57 2.16
CA TYR A 36 -1.55 -0.64 2.17
C TYR A 36 -1.99 0.81 2.37
N LEU A 37 -2.94 1.32 1.58
CA LEU A 37 -3.38 2.71 1.71
C LEU A 37 -4.01 2.98 3.09
N LEU A 38 -4.73 2.01 3.66
CA LEU A 38 -5.24 2.13 5.03
C LEU A 38 -4.11 2.23 6.05
N ALA A 39 -3.08 1.39 5.98
CA ALA A 39 -1.96 1.45 6.90
C ALA A 39 -1.18 2.77 6.79
N VAL A 40 -0.78 3.15 5.58
CA VAL A 40 -0.07 4.41 5.31
C VAL A 40 -0.87 5.62 5.76
N SER A 41 -2.18 5.64 5.51
CA SER A 41 -3.03 6.77 5.88
C SER A 41 -3.09 7.06 7.39
N ASN A 42 -2.67 6.11 8.23
CA ASN A 42 -2.59 6.27 9.67
C ASN A 42 -1.15 6.56 10.16
N GLN A 43 -0.13 6.33 9.32
CA GLN A 43 1.28 6.32 9.71
C GLN A 43 2.12 7.40 9.03
N ASP A 44 1.63 7.95 7.93
CA ASP A 44 2.24 9.06 7.20
C ASP A 44 1.43 10.36 7.40
N PRO A 45 1.53 11.01 8.59
CA PRO A 45 0.76 12.24 8.87
C PRO A 45 1.16 13.41 7.97
N VAL A 46 2.35 13.35 7.35
CA VAL A 46 2.89 14.39 6.47
C VAL A 46 2.48 14.19 5.00
N LYS A 47 1.82 13.07 4.70
CA LYS A 47 1.29 12.71 3.38
C LYS A 47 2.37 12.60 2.28
N ASN A 48 3.57 12.17 2.63
CA ASN A 48 4.67 11.96 1.69
C ASN A 48 4.27 11.04 0.54
N ILE A 49 3.57 9.94 0.84
CA ILE A 49 3.14 8.96 -0.16
C ILE A 49 2.15 9.58 -1.15
N TYR A 50 1.28 10.47 -0.69
CA TYR A 50 0.32 11.14 -1.58
C TYR A 50 1.00 12.16 -2.49
N CYS A 51 1.96 12.93 -1.96
CA CYS A 51 2.76 13.84 -2.77
C CYS A 51 3.54 13.08 -3.86
N LEU A 52 4.16 11.96 -3.49
CA LEU A 52 4.88 11.10 -4.43
C LEU A 52 3.94 10.53 -5.51
N LEU A 53 2.84 9.89 -5.12
CA LEU A 53 1.88 9.32 -6.07
C LEU A 53 1.29 10.38 -7.00
N ARG A 54 1.05 11.61 -6.50
CA ARG A 54 0.56 12.71 -7.35
C ARG A 54 1.53 13.10 -8.46
N SER A 55 2.83 12.92 -8.25
CA SER A 55 3.88 13.25 -9.21
C SER A 55 3.97 12.28 -10.38
N PHE A 56 3.36 11.10 -10.27
CA PHE A 56 3.35 10.12 -11.35
C PHE A 56 2.41 10.53 -12.48
N HIS A 57 2.86 10.22 -13.71
CA HIS A 57 2.20 10.67 -14.93
C HIS A 57 1.10 9.71 -15.39
N ASN A 58 1.21 8.42 -15.05
CA ASN A 58 0.29 7.38 -15.51
C ASN A 58 0.08 6.28 -14.45
N SER A 59 -0.90 5.43 -14.71
CA SER A 59 -1.29 4.30 -13.87
C SER A 59 -0.15 3.30 -13.67
N ASP A 60 0.65 3.04 -14.71
CA ASP A 60 1.70 2.02 -14.66
C ASP A 60 2.81 2.40 -13.67
N GLN A 61 3.23 3.67 -13.66
CA GLN A 61 4.19 4.19 -12.69
C GLN A 61 3.67 4.06 -11.26
N ALA A 62 2.41 4.44 -11.03
CA ALA A 62 1.79 4.34 -9.72
C ALA A 62 1.65 2.88 -9.27
N LEU A 63 1.20 2.00 -10.16
CA LEU A 63 0.99 0.59 -9.85
C LEU A 63 2.31 -0.13 -9.58
N ASN A 64 3.34 0.10 -10.40
CA ASN A 64 4.66 -0.51 -10.19
C ASN A 64 5.25 -0.08 -8.84
N TYR A 65 5.19 1.23 -8.52
CA TYR A 65 5.64 1.73 -7.22
C TYR A 65 4.88 1.08 -6.05
N LEU A 66 3.55 0.99 -6.14
CA LEU A 66 2.73 0.36 -5.11
C LEU A 66 3.07 -1.12 -4.95
N LYS A 67 3.23 -1.85 -6.06
CA LYS A 67 3.62 -3.27 -6.04
C LYS A 67 4.97 -3.48 -5.37
N GLU A 68 5.99 -2.75 -5.79
CA GLU A 68 7.34 -2.87 -5.23
C GLU A 68 7.35 -2.52 -3.73
N THR A 69 6.67 -1.43 -3.35
CA THR A 69 6.58 -1.00 -1.95
C THR A 69 5.87 -2.04 -1.09
N ILE A 70 4.74 -2.58 -1.57
CA ILE A 70 3.97 -3.58 -0.84
C ILE A 70 4.74 -4.89 -0.75
N SER A 71 5.37 -5.36 -1.84
CA SER A 71 6.22 -6.56 -1.82
C SER A 71 7.34 -6.43 -0.79
N ARG A 72 8.00 -5.26 -0.74
CA ARG A 72 9.04 -4.98 0.25
C ARG A 72 8.51 -4.97 1.69
N ILE A 73 7.33 -4.39 1.92
CA ILE A 73 6.69 -4.41 3.24
C ILE A 73 6.39 -5.85 3.67
N ILE A 74 5.87 -6.69 2.77
CA ILE A 74 5.60 -8.10 3.08
C ILE A 74 6.91 -8.82 3.41
N GLU A 75 7.94 -8.66 2.58
CA GLU A 75 9.28 -9.23 2.81
C GLU A 75 9.85 -8.84 4.17
N GLU A 76 9.91 -7.53 4.48
CA GLU A 76 10.45 -7.00 5.73
C GLU A 76 9.61 -7.44 6.94
N THR A 77 8.29 -7.55 6.79
CA THR A 77 7.39 -8.04 7.85
C THR A 77 7.58 -9.53 8.12
N VAL A 78 7.77 -10.35 7.07
CA VAL A 78 7.97 -11.80 7.20
C VAL A 78 9.36 -12.12 7.73
N TRP A 79 10.39 -11.35 7.37
CA TRP A 79 11.78 -11.59 7.79
C TRP A 79 12.17 -10.84 9.08
N GLY A 80 11.25 -10.08 9.68
CA GLY A 80 11.35 -9.60 11.06
C GLY A 80 12.03 -8.24 11.25
N ASP A 81 11.96 -7.35 10.26
CA ASP A 81 12.36 -5.95 10.49
C ASP A 81 11.27 -5.23 11.33
N ALA A 82 11.67 -4.71 12.50
CA ALA A 82 10.76 -4.21 13.52
C ALA A 82 9.92 -3.01 13.05
N THR A 83 10.36 -2.29 12.02
CA THR A 83 9.75 -1.05 11.53
C THR A 83 8.33 -1.25 10.97
N TYR A 84 8.07 -2.35 10.25
CA TYR A 84 6.79 -2.58 9.55
C TYR A 84 5.91 -3.63 10.22
N THR A 85 6.52 -4.42 11.11
CA THR A 85 5.91 -5.57 11.76
C THR A 85 4.61 -5.20 12.48
N HIS A 86 4.59 -4.14 13.28
CA HIS A 86 3.40 -3.77 14.06
C HIS A 86 2.22 -3.26 13.20
N SER A 87 2.54 -2.68 12.05
CA SER A 87 1.61 -1.98 11.16
C SER A 87 0.85 -2.93 10.23
N TYR A 88 1.53 -3.97 9.79
CA TYR A 88 1.07 -4.86 8.72
C TYR A 88 0.80 -6.29 9.16
N GLN A 89 1.29 -6.74 10.33
CA GLN A 89 1.03 -8.11 10.81
C GLN A 89 -0.45 -8.46 10.85
N ASN A 90 -1.30 -7.58 11.40
CA ASN A 90 -2.75 -7.84 11.50
C ASN A 90 -3.48 -7.74 10.15
N ARG A 91 -2.79 -7.34 9.08
CA ARG A 91 -3.34 -7.16 7.73
C ARG A 91 -2.81 -8.18 6.72
N MET A 92 -1.67 -8.82 7.02
CA MET A 92 -1.11 -9.89 6.19
C MET A 92 -2.11 -11.05 6.11
N LYS A 93 -2.29 -11.56 4.91
CA LYS A 93 -3.16 -12.69 4.62
C LYS A 93 -2.33 -13.80 3.99
N GLU A 94 -2.57 -15.02 4.44
CA GLU A 94 -1.96 -16.21 3.84
C GLU A 94 -2.74 -16.64 2.60
N MET A 95 -2.01 -17.12 1.59
CA MET A 95 -2.59 -17.82 0.45
C MET A 95 -2.99 -19.22 0.89
N THR A 96 -4.23 -19.35 1.40
CA THR A 96 -4.88 -20.64 1.69
C THR A 96 -5.47 -21.26 0.44
#